data_AF-A0A959NK69-F1
#
_entry.id   AF-A0A959NK69-F1
#
_cell.length_a   1.000
_cell.length_b   1.000
_cell.length_c   1.000
_cell.angle_alpha   90.00
_cell.angle_beta   90.00
_cell.angle_gamma   90.00
#
_symmetry.space_group_name_H-M   'P 1'
#
loop_
_entity.id
_entity.type
_entity.pdbx_description
1 polymer ?
#
loop_
_entity_poly.entity_id
_entity_poly.type
_entity_poly.pdbx_seq_one_letter_code
_entity_poly.pdbx_strand_id
1 'polypeptide(L)'
;KLNYFISEDKSIGNEKPMMLETPQQDKAKDVFVNRTSYFKKFSDYLLKQTYVPIATKRKKGIKLQLEKVFYNASEVYLVIEVKNNSGIDFEIDYLNVYRVNGNNKRKASYQRLLQDVIYKYEMTNAITDKHSKRFVYVLPKFVLGNNEKLMLEMKELKGSRKVILRTKN
;
A
#
# COMPACT_ATOMS: atom_id res chain seq x y z
N LYS A 1 -24.98 -55.52 -3.53
CA LYS A 1 -24.58 -54.14 -3.90
C LYS A 1 -23.06 -54.05 -3.71
N LEU A 2 -22.27 -54.11 -4.79
CA LEU A 2 -20.81 -53.96 -4.73
C LEU A 2 -20.44 -52.51 -5.03
N ASN A 3 -19.60 -51.91 -4.20
CA ASN A 3 -18.97 -50.62 -4.46
C ASN A 3 -17.77 -50.84 -5.40
N TYR A 4 -17.68 -50.06 -6.46
CA TYR A 4 -16.55 -50.08 -7.40
C TYR A 4 -15.56 -49.00 -6.98
N PHE A 5 -14.35 -49.41 -6.60
CA PHE A 5 -13.24 -48.47 -6.34
C PHE A 5 -12.38 -48.35 -7.59
N ILE A 6 -12.04 -47.12 -7.97
CA ILE A 6 -11.20 -46.82 -9.13
C ILE A 6 -9.74 -46.93 -8.71
N SER A 7 -8.95 -47.66 -9.48
CA SER A 7 -7.51 -47.85 -9.31
C SER A 7 -6.72 -46.60 -9.76
N GLU A 8 -5.56 -46.34 -9.15
CA GLU A 8 -4.76 -45.11 -9.36
C GLU A 8 -4.33 -44.88 -10.82
N ASP A 9 -4.20 -45.94 -11.61
CA ASP A 9 -3.88 -45.93 -13.05
C ASP A 9 -4.98 -45.33 -13.92
N LYS A 10 -6.21 -45.22 -13.40
CA LYS A 10 -7.35 -44.54 -14.04
C LYS A 10 -7.68 -43.20 -13.38
N SER A 11 -6.84 -42.74 -12.45
CA SER A 11 -6.98 -41.43 -11.80
C SER A 11 -6.50 -40.33 -12.73
N ILE A 12 -7.43 -39.59 -13.35
CA ILE A 12 -7.12 -38.38 -14.12
C ILE A 12 -6.90 -37.22 -13.15
N GLY A 13 -5.73 -37.24 -12.50
CA GLY A 13 -4.87 -36.08 -12.25
C GLY A 13 -5.36 -34.93 -11.36
N ASN A 14 -4.70 -34.77 -10.21
CA ASN A 14 -4.34 -33.44 -9.70
C ASN A 14 -2.98 -33.08 -10.30
N GLU A 15 -2.98 -32.64 -11.55
CA GLU A 15 -1.80 -31.98 -12.12
C GLU A 15 -1.55 -30.68 -11.32
N LYS A 16 -0.43 -30.65 -10.60
CA LYS A 16 -0.01 -29.42 -9.92
C LYS A 16 0.18 -28.37 -11.01
N PRO A 17 -0.48 -27.21 -10.93
CA PRO A 17 -0.24 -26.16 -11.91
C PRO A 17 1.25 -25.85 -11.87
N MET A 18 1.92 -26.07 -13.01
CA MET A 18 3.26 -25.59 -13.23
C MET A 18 3.21 -24.08 -12.98
N MET A 19 3.91 -23.59 -11.96
CA MET A 19 4.08 -22.16 -11.78
C MET A 19 4.83 -21.65 -13.00
N LEU A 20 4.08 -21.11 -13.97
CA LEU A 20 4.65 -20.25 -14.97
C LEU A 20 5.23 -19.08 -14.18
N GLU A 21 6.55 -19.03 -14.07
CA GLU A 21 7.23 -17.79 -13.71
C GLU A 21 6.84 -16.78 -14.79
N THR A 22 5.87 -15.93 -14.50
CA THR A 22 5.42 -14.90 -15.43
C THR A 22 6.60 -13.96 -15.68
N PRO A 23 7.16 -13.84 -16.90
CA PRO A 23 8.30 -12.97 -17.17
C PRO A 23 7.95 -11.47 -17.16
N GLN A 24 6.89 -11.07 -16.47
CA GLN A 24 6.26 -9.74 -16.60
C GLN A 24 6.65 -8.75 -15.50
N GLN A 25 7.30 -9.18 -14.42
CA GLN A 25 7.68 -8.25 -13.34
C GLN A 25 8.97 -7.47 -13.63
N ASP A 26 9.92 -8.04 -14.38
CA ASP A 26 11.22 -7.39 -14.58
C ASP A 26 11.17 -6.29 -15.65
N LYS A 27 10.41 -6.49 -16.74
CA LYS A 27 10.22 -5.46 -17.79
C LYS A 27 9.51 -4.21 -17.27
N ALA A 28 8.55 -4.38 -16.35
CA ALA A 28 7.80 -3.25 -15.79
C ALA A 28 8.70 -2.35 -14.92
N LYS A 29 9.60 -2.95 -14.11
CA LYS A 29 10.55 -2.20 -13.27
C LYS A 29 11.50 -1.36 -14.11
N ASP A 30 12.01 -1.90 -15.22
CA ASP A 30 13.00 -1.24 -16.09
C ASP A 30 12.45 0.05 -16.74
N VAL A 31 11.17 0.04 -17.14
CA VAL A 31 10.48 1.23 -17.70
C VAL A 31 10.41 2.37 -16.69
N PHE A 32 10.27 2.07 -15.39
CA PHE A 32 10.18 3.08 -14.33
C PHE A 32 11.53 3.65 -13.93
N VAL A 33 12.62 2.88 -14.04
CA VAL A 33 13.99 3.36 -13.73
C VAL A 33 14.29 4.63 -14.54
N ASN A 34 13.90 4.64 -15.81
CA ASN A 34 14.13 5.76 -16.72
C ASN A 34 13.27 7.02 -16.40
N ARG A 35 12.27 6.89 -15.52
CA ARG A 35 11.36 7.98 -15.09
C ARG A 35 11.63 8.47 -13.67
N THR A 36 12.64 7.92 -12.98
CA THR A 36 12.99 8.30 -11.60
C THR A 36 13.22 9.81 -11.44
N SER A 37 13.86 10.45 -12.42
CA SER A 37 14.11 11.90 -12.41
C SER A 37 12.81 12.72 -12.44
N TYR A 38 11.81 12.24 -13.19
CA TYR A 38 10.48 12.84 -13.24
C TYR A 38 9.74 12.67 -11.91
N PHE A 39 9.75 11.45 -11.35
CA PHE A 39 9.13 11.16 -10.05
C PHE A 39 9.72 12.05 -8.96
N LYS A 40 11.04 12.23 -8.94
CA LYS A 40 11.74 13.13 -8.03
C LYS A 40 11.26 14.58 -8.18
N LYS A 41 11.28 15.13 -9.40
CA LYS A 41 10.88 16.53 -9.68
C LYS A 41 9.44 16.80 -9.28
N PHE A 42 8.51 15.91 -9.65
CA PHE A 42 7.11 16.09 -9.32
C PHE A 42 6.83 15.91 -7.82
N SER A 43 7.46 14.92 -7.18
CA SER A 43 7.32 14.72 -5.72
C SER A 43 7.86 15.91 -4.93
N ASP A 44 8.99 16.49 -5.34
CA ASP A 44 9.54 17.72 -4.76
C ASP A 44 8.57 18.89 -4.88
N TYR A 45 7.96 19.06 -6.06
CA TYR A 45 6.91 20.05 -6.28
C TYR A 45 5.70 19.84 -5.35
N LEU A 46 5.23 18.59 -5.19
CA LEU A 46 4.11 18.26 -4.30
C LEU A 46 4.41 18.54 -2.83
N LEU A 47 5.63 18.28 -2.36
CA LEU A 47 6.02 18.53 -0.97
C LEU A 47 6.17 20.01 -0.61
N LYS A 48 6.32 20.90 -1.61
CA LYS A 48 6.37 22.37 -1.41
C LYS A 48 4.98 22.99 -1.18
N GLN A 49 3.91 22.31 -1.58
CA GLN A 49 2.55 22.82 -1.46
C GLN A 49 1.93 22.45 -0.12
N THR A 50 0.95 23.20 0.36
CA THR A 50 0.14 22.84 1.53
C THR A 50 -1.19 22.25 1.09
N TYR A 51 -1.66 21.21 1.78
CA TYR A 51 -2.93 20.54 1.47
C TYR A 51 -3.78 20.37 2.72
N VAL A 52 -5.10 20.40 2.53
CA VAL A 52 -6.05 19.96 3.54
C VAL A 52 -6.10 18.42 3.51
N PRO A 53 -5.85 17.72 4.63
CA PRO A 53 -5.76 16.28 4.60
C PRO A 53 -7.09 15.58 4.27
N ILE A 54 -7.07 14.70 3.26
CA ILE A 54 -8.21 13.84 2.90
C ILE A 54 -8.61 12.93 4.06
N ALA A 55 -7.62 12.38 4.78
CA ALA A 55 -7.86 11.49 5.89
C ALA A 55 -6.78 11.61 6.96
N THR A 56 -7.14 11.34 8.21
CA THR A 56 -6.22 11.37 9.34
C THR A 56 -6.60 10.28 10.34
N LYS A 57 -5.59 9.55 10.85
CA LYS A 57 -5.76 8.60 11.94
C LYS A 57 -4.69 8.84 13.00
N ARG A 58 -5.11 8.84 14.26
CA ARG A 58 -4.23 8.91 15.43
C ARG A 58 -4.37 7.62 16.23
N LYS A 59 -3.25 7.03 16.66
CA LYS A 59 -3.24 5.87 17.56
C LYS A 59 -1.87 5.74 18.24
N LYS A 60 -1.86 5.54 19.57
CA LYS A 60 -0.64 5.34 20.38
C LYS A 60 0.46 6.38 20.10
N GLY A 61 0.09 7.67 20.12
CA GLY A 61 1.02 8.78 19.87
C GLY A 61 1.43 9.00 18.41
N ILE A 62 1.01 8.14 17.47
CA ILE A 62 1.34 8.29 16.05
C ILE A 62 0.12 8.85 15.29
N LYS A 63 0.34 9.92 14.53
CA LYS A 63 -0.63 10.52 13.61
C LYS A 63 -0.20 10.22 12.18
N LEU A 64 -0.98 9.42 11.46
CA LEU A 64 -0.83 9.14 10.03
C LEU A 64 -1.87 9.95 9.26
N GLN A 65 -1.44 10.65 8.21
CA GLN A 65 -2.30 11.48 7.37
C GLN A 65 -2.07 11.15 5.89
N LEU A 66 -3.17 10.99 5.17
CA LEU A 66 -3.14 11.09 3.71
C LEU A 66 -3.58 12.50 3.38
N GLU A 67 -2.65 13.28 2.86
CA GLU A 67 -2.91 14.68 2.57
C GLU A 67 -3.63 14.85 1.24
N LYS A 68 -3.05 14.31 0.17
CA LYS A 68 -3.57 14.46 -1.18
C LYS A 68 -3.21 13.25 -2.06
N VAL A 69 -4.08 12.96 -3.02
CA VAL A 69 -3.87 11.97 -4.08
C VAL A 69 -3.84 12.72 -5.41
N PHE A 70 -2.74 12.58 -6.17
CA PHE A 70 -2.59 13.17 -7.49
C PHE A 70 -2.51 12.09 -8.56
N TYR A 71 -3.29 12.25 -9.61
CA TYR A 71 -3.23 11.41 -10.81
C TYR A 71 -2.42 12.15 -11.86
N ASN A 72 -1.34 11.56 -12.34
CA ASN A 72 -0.49 12.18 -13.34
C ASN A 72 -0.02 11.13 -14.35
N ALA A 73 -0.41 11.33 -15.61
CA ALA A 73 -0.20 10.36 -16.69
C ALA A 73 -0.63 8.92 -16.30
N SER A 74 0.36 8.07 -16.05
CA SER A 74 0.22 6.64 -15.73
C SER A 74 0.57 6.31 -14.27
N GLU A 75 0.70 7.33 -13.42
CA GLU A 75 1.06 7.17 -12.01
C GLU A 75 0.08 7.89 -11.07
N VAL A 76 0.06 7.42 -9.82
CA VAL A 76 -0.65 8.03 -8.70
C VAL A 76 0.35 8.38 -7.61
N TYR A 77 0.28 9.63 -7.13
CA TYR A 77 1.13 10.15 -6.06
C TYR A 77 0.31 10.35 -4.80
N LEU A 78 0.74 9.71 -3.71
CA LEU A 78 0.16 9.86 -2.39
C LEU A 78 1.06 10.75 -1.55
N VAL A 79 0.59 11.95 -1.22
CA VAL A 79 1.27 12.85 -0.28
C VAL A 79 0.86 12.44 1.13
N ILE A 80 1.82 12.00 1.94
CA ILE A 80 1.59 11.40 3.24
C ILE A 80 2.39 12.17 4.28
N GLU A 81 1.77 12.45 5.42
CA GLU A 81 2.46 12.98 6.60
C GLU A 81 2.31 12.00 7.76
N VAL A 82 3.41 11.76 8.47
CA VAL A 82 3.41 11.04 9.74
C VAL A 82 4.03 11.91 10.80
N LYS A 83 3.32 12.09 11.93
CA LYS A 83 3.81 12.79 13.10
C LYS A 83 3.90 11.84 14.29
N ASN A 84 5.02 11.89 14.99
CA ASN A 84 5.27 11.13 16.20
C ASN A 84 5.13 12.05 17.43
N ASN A 85 4.28 11.66 18.37
CA ASN A 85 4.05 12.29 19.67
C ASN A 85 3.99 11.22 20.77
N SER A 86 4.72 10.12 20.60
CA SER A 86 4.63 8.94 21.48
C SER A 86 5.63 8.94 22.62
N GLY A 87 6.54 9.91 22.70
CA GLY A 87 7.60 10.00 23.70
C GLY A 87 8.85 9.19 23.38
N ILE A 88 8.82 8.36 22.33
CA ILE A 88 9.93 7.55 21.84
C ILE A 88 9.92 7.52 20.31
N ASP A 89 11.06 7.20 19.71
CA ASP A 89 11.20 7.09 18.27
C ASP A 89 10.29 5.98 17.70
N PHE A 90 9.81 6.21 16.49
CA PHE A 90 8.94 5.28 15.77
C PHE A 90 9.69 4.71 14.57
N GLU A 91 10.32 3.56 14.76
CA GLU A 91 10.93 2.79 13.68
C GLU A 91 9.85 2.11 12.84
N ILE A 92 9.91 2.29 11.53
CA ILE A 92 8.91 1.83 10.57
C ILE A 92 9.35 0.48 10.02
N ASP A 93 8.53 -0.56 10.25
CA ASP A 93 8.68 -1.87 9.61
C ASP A 93 8.22 -1.78 8.15
N TYR A 94 6.96 -1.37 7.98
CA TYR A 94 6.36 -1.17 6.67
C TYR A 94 5.27 -0.11 6.70
N LEU A 95 5.03 0.45 5.51
CA LEU A 95 3.85 1.25 5.19
C LEU A 95 3.28 0.70 3.88
N ASN A 96 2.13 0.04 3.98
CA ASN A 96 1.47 -0.60 2.85
C ASN A 96 0.23 0.19 2.44
N VAL A 97 0.03 0.27 1.13
CA VAL A 97 -1.13 0.92 0.50
C VAL A 97 -2.04 -0.18 -0.03
N TYR A 98 -3.33 -0.10 0.30
CA TYR A 98 -4.33 -1.06 -0.17
C TYR A 98 -5.52 -0.35 -0.79
N ARG A 99 -6.07 -0.95 -1.83
CA ARG A 99 -7.46 -0.75 -2.23
C ARG A 99 -8.33 -1.71 -1.43
N VAL A 100 -9.43 -1.21 -0.89
CA VAL A 100 -10.29 -1.96 0.01
C VAL A 100 -11.71 -1.88 -0.47
N ASN A 101 -12.34 -3.03 -0.70
CA ASN A 101 -13.75 -3.13 -1.03
C ASN A 101 -14.53 -3.79 0.12
N GLY A 102 -15.74 -3.31 0.36
CA GLY A 102 -16.66 -3.87 1.33
C GLY A 102 -16.55 -3.33 2.75
N ASN A 103 -17.47 -3.79 3.61
CA ASN A 103 -17.56 -3.37 5.00
C ASN A 103 -16.85 -4.37 5.92
N ASN A 104 -15.97 -3.89 6.79
CA ASN A 104 -15.29 -4.72 7.80
C ASN A 104 -16.26 -5.56 8.66
N LYS A 105 -17.51 -5.11 8.85
CA LYS A 105 -18.51 -5.85 9.64
C LYS A 105 -19.01 -7.11 8.92
N ARG A 106 -19.04 -7.10 7.58
CA ARG A 106 -19.44 -8.24 6.74
C ARG A 106 -18.17 -8.88 6.17
N LYS A 107 -17.47 -9.64 7.02
CA LYS A 107 -16.15 -10.21 6.72
C LYS A 107 -16.10 -11.03 5.42
N ALA A 108 -17.19 -11.73 5.08
CA ALA A 108 -17.27 -12.57 3.88
C ALA A 108 -17.09 -11.79 2.55
N SER A 109 -17.42 -10.49 2.52
CA SER A 109 -17.30 -9.66 1.30
C SER A 109 -16.14 -8.67 1.36
N TYR A 110 -15.28 -8.77 2.38
CA TYR A 110 -14.25 -7.78 2.64
C TYR A 110 -12.94 -8.15 1.94
N GLN A 111 -12.52 -7.32 0.98
CA GLN A 111 -11.33 -7.56 0.18
C GLN A 111 -10.31 -6.43 0.37
N ARG A 112 -9.03 -6.81 0.45
CA ARG A 112 -7.88 -5.89 0.48
C ARG A 112 -6.93 -6.28 -0.64
N LEU A 113 -6.69 -5.36 -1.56
CA LEU A 113 -5.72 -5.53 -2.63
C LEU A 113 -4.53 -4.62 -2.35
N LEU A 114 -3.36 -5.22 -2.10
CA LEU A 114 -2.11 -4.48 -1.93
C LEU A 114 -1.78 -3.75 -3.23
N GLN A 115 -1.26 -2.52 -3.12
CA GLN A 115 -0.81 -1.74 -4.27
C GLN A 115 0.71 -1.60 -4.22
N ASP A 116 1.35 -1.84 -5.36
CA ASP A 116 2.79 -1.78 -5.47
C ASP A 116 3.28 -0.33 -5.49
N VAL A 117 4.21 -0.02 -4.61
CA VAL A 117 4.87 1.28 -4.56
C VAL A 117 6.12 1.21 -5.42
N ILE A 118 6.08 1.86 -6.58
CA ILE A 118 7.18 1.86 -7.57
C ILE A 118 8.26 2.90 -7.22
N TYR A 119 7.94 3.93 -6.45
CA TYR A 119 8.93 4.91 -5.98
C TYR A 119 8.51 5.55 -4.65
N LYS A 120 9.51 5.85 -3.80
CA LYS A 120 9.34 6.50 -2.50
C LYS A 120 10.23 7.74 -2.46
N TYR A 121 9.64 8.92 -2.30
CA TYR A 121 10.37 10.18 -2.20
C TYR A 121 10.37 10.66 -0.75
N GLU A 122 11.57 10.91 -0.19
CA GLU A 122 11.78 11.35 1.20
C GLU A 122 11.19 10.42 2.29
N MET A 123 10.88 9.17 1.97
CA MET A 123 10.51 8.19 2.99
C MET A 123 11.71 7.90 3.89
N THR A 124 11.50 7.88 5.20
CA THR A 124 12.51 7.51 6.21
C THR A 124 12.15 6.20 6.90
N ASN A 125 13.14 5.53 7.49
CA ASN A 125 12.94 4.29 8.22
C ASN A 125 12.49 4.51 9.67
N ALA A 126 12.60 5.74 10.18
CA ALA A 126 12.17 6.10 11.52
C ALA A 126 11.66 7.54 11.58
N ILE A 127 10.87 7.83 12.61
CA ILE A 127 10.37 9.18 12.92
C ILE A 127 10.64 9.45 14.39
N THR A 128 11.54 10.39 14.64
CA THR A 128 11.93 10.80 15.99
C THR A 128 10.75 11.37 16.79
N ASP A 129 10.77 11.22 18.11
CA ASP A 129 9.73 11.82 18.97
C ASP A 129 9.55 13.32 18.71
N LYS A 130 8.31 13.80 18.78
CA LYS A 130 7.87 15.19 18.50
C LYS A 130 8.11 15.70 17.08
N HIS A 131 8.69 14.90 16.19
CA HIS A 131 8.88 15.28 14.79
C HIS A 131 7.73 14.80 13.89
N SER A 132 7.58 15.47 12.74
CA SER A 132 6.81 14.96 11.61
C SER A 132 7.68 14.77 10.39
N LYS A 133 7.30 13.79 9.57
CA LYS A 133 7.90 13.55 8.26
C LYS A 133 6.80 13.51 7.22
N ARG A 134 6.99 14.31 6.18
CA ARG A 134 6.16 14.34 4.99
C ARG A 134 6.95 13.69 3.85
N PHE A 135 6.29 12.86 3.05
CA PHE A 135 6.90 12.10 1.97
C PHE A 135 5.86 11.74 0.91
N VAL A 136 6.32 11.22 -0.23
CA VAL A 136 5.45 10.85 -1.35
C VAL A 136 5.66 9.40 -1.76
N TYR A 137 4.57 8.66 -1.89
CA TYR A 137 4.57 7.35 -2.53
C TYR A 137 4.04 7.47 -3.96
N VAL A 138 4.76 6.86 -4.91
CA VAL A 138 4.35 6.77 -6.30
C VAL A 138 3.94 5.34 -6.59
N LEU A 139 2.77 5.18 -7.17
CA LEU A 139 2.18 3.89 -7.52
C LEU A 139 1.78 3.91 -9.01
N PRO A 140 1.71 2.75 -9.67
CA PRO A 140 1.06 2.64 -10.97
C PRO A 140 -0.37 3.15 -10.88
N LYS A 141 -0.88 3.72 -11.97
CA LYS A 141 -2.25 4.26 -11.98
C LYS A 141 -3.27 3.18 -11.68
N PHE A 142 -4.08 3.45 -10.68
CA PHE A 142 -5.28 2.71 -10.34
C PHE A 142 -6.45 3.67 -10.22
N VAL A 143 -7.68 3.16 -10.26
CA VAL A 143 -8.90 3.95 -10.02
C VAL A 143 -9.66 3.27 -8.88
N LEU A 144 -10.17 4.05 -7.94
CA LEU A 144 -11.05 3.53 -6.90
C LEU A 144 -12.48 3.47 -7.47
N GLY A 145 -13.10 2.29 -7.40
CA GLY A 145 -14.54 2.16 -7.67
C GLY A 145 -15.41 2.83 -6.60
N ASN A 146 -16.70 3.00 -6.87
CA ASN A 146 -17.64 3.70 -5.98
C ASN A 146 -17.70 3.16 -4.54
N ASN A 147 -17.43 1.86 -4.37
CA ASN A 147 -17.44 1.18 -3.07
C ASN A 147 -16.04 0.87 -2.53
N GLU A 148 -15.00 1.34 -3.21
CA GLU A 148 -13.62 1.10 -2.83
C GLU A 148 -13.02 2.28 -2.09
N LYS A 149 -12.19 1.98 -1.11
CA LYS A 149 -11.49 2.96 -0.28
C LYS A 149 -10.00 2.73 -0.37
N LEU A 150 -9.23 3.82 -0.26
CA LEU A 150 -7.81 3.72 -0.05
C LEU A 150 -7.55 3.47 1.44
N MET A 151 -6.65 2.54 1.75
CA MET A 151 -6.21 2.22 3.10
C MET A 151 -4.69 2.28 3.17
N LEU A 152 -4.17 3.03 4.15
CA LEU A 152 -2.76 3.02 4.51
C LEU A 152 -2.60 2.29 5.83
N GLU A 153 -1.70 1.31 5.86
CA GLU A 153 -1.36 0.54 7.04
C GLU A 153 0.11 0.71 7.36
N MET A 154 0.41 1.31 8.51
CA MET A 154 1.76 1.51 9.00
C MET A 154 2.01 0.66 10.23
N LYS A 155 3.12 -0.05 10.24
CA LYS A 155 3.54 -0.95 11.31
C LYS A 155 4.91 -0.54 11.83
N GLU A 156 5.05 -0.62 13.15
CA GLU A 156 6.30 -0.37 13.84
C GLU A 156 7.24 -1.58 13.79
N LEU A 157 8.52 -1.34 13.58
CA LEU A 157 9.58 -2.34 13.65
C LEU A 157 9.75 -2.84 15.08
N LYS A 158 9.74 -4.17 15.27
CA LYS A 158 9.91 -4.84 16.58
C LYS A 158 8.97 -4.33 17.68
N GLY A 159 7.83 -3.74 17.30
CA GLY A 159 6.89 -3.13 18.24
C GLY A 159 5.43 -3.51 18.00
N SER A 160 4.56 -3.11 18.93
CA SER A 160 3.12 -3.42 18.87
C SER A 160 2.28 -2.32 18.21
N ARG A 161 2.87 -1.14 17.93
CA ARG A 161 2.11 -0.04 17.32
C ARG A 161 1.77 -0.40 15.87
N LYS A 162 0.50 -0.17 15.51
CA LYS A 162 -0.05 -0.37 14.17
C LYS A 162 -1.15 0.64 13.93
N VAL A 163 -0.98 1.48 12.92
CA VAL A 163 -1.89 2.56 12.55
C VAL A 163 -2.52 2.23 11.20
N ILE A 164 -3.84 2.22 11.14
CA ILE A 164 -4.60 1.95 9.91
C ILE A 164 -5.45 3.18 9.63
N LEU A 165 -5.13 3.87 8.54
CA LEU A 165 -5.89 4.98 8.00
C LEU A 165 -6.73 4.49 6.82
N ARG A 166 -7.96 4.98 6.71
CA ARG A 166 -8.86 4.72 5.58
C ARG A 166 -9.49 6.01 5.13
N THR A 167 -9.60 6.20 3.82
CA THR A 167 -10.39 7.31 3.27
C THR A 167 -11.87 7.08 3.52
N LYS A 168 -12.64 8.18 3.55
CA LYS A 168 -14.10 8.10 3.46
C LYS A 168 -14.49 7.88 2.00
N ASN A 169 -15.69 7.34 1.77
CA ASN A 169 -16.33 7.45 0.46
C ASN A 169 -16.78 8.88 0.26
#